data_AF-A0A9E2LFS2-F1
#
_entry.id   AF-A0A9E2LFS2-F1
#
_cell.length_a   1.000
_cell.length_b   1.000
_cell.length_c   1.000
_cell.angle_alpha   90.00
_cell.angle_beta   90.00
_cell.angle_gamma   90.00
#
_symmetry.space_group_name_H-M   'P 1'
#
loop_
_entity.id
_entity.type
_entity.pdbx_description
1 polymer ?
#
loop_
_entity_poly.entity_id
_entity_poly.type
_entity_poly.pdbx_seq_one_letter_code
_entity_poly.pdbx_strand_id
1 'polypeptide(L)'
;MFKDLFLDFLRRYWWGILVVVILIIGGIWWYQDSQKVEVSGYKISQEAAQAVKYYANGEIGKAEAQYKSIVENHPRDWFSWNGLGNIYRDKSEYESAEIAYLKALDINPKFEQAYRNIYSLYYIWSKDNPDKIYQAEDILLQGVKYLPNSEIVLEEILNYYQKIDNQEQFKIFQGKLDKLRNLRPANNQDTLEFN
;
A
#
# COMPACT_ATOMS: atom_id res chain seq x y z
N MET A 1 -38.56 -35.47 -23.33
CA MET A 1 -37.45 -36.23 -23.96
C MET A 1 -36.59 -35.37 -24.88
N PHE A 2 -37.08 -34.81 -26.01
CA PHE A 2 -36.24 -34.01 -26.91
C PHE A 2 -35.76 -32.67 -26.31
N LYS A 3 -36.63 -31.98 -25.58
CA LYS A 3 -36.26 -30.73 -24.88
C LYS A 3 -35.21 -30.95 -23.79
N ASP A 4 -35.31 -32.05 -23.05
CA ASP A 4 -34.39 -32.38 -21.95
C ASP A 4 -33.00 -32.73 -22.49
N LEU A 5 -32.95 -33.50 -23.59
CA LEU A 5 -31.70 -33.85 -24.28
C LEU A 5 -31.00 -32.62 -24.89
N PHE A 6 -31.79 -31.70 -25.46
CA PHE A 6 -31.27 -30.45 -26.03
C PHE A 6 -30.76 -29.50 -24.94
N LEU A 7 -31.46 -29.40 -23.80
CA LEU A 7 -31.03 -28.61 -22.65
C LEU A 7 -29.76 -29.18 -22.00
N ASP A 8 -29.63 -30.50 -21.87
CA ASP A 8 -28.41 -31.15 -21.39
C ASP A 8 -27.23 -30.97 -22.34
N PHE A 9 -27.48 -31.03 -23.66
CA PHE A 9 -26.47 -30.74 -24.67
C PHE A 9 -25.97 -29.30 -24.57
N LEU A 10 -26.88 -28.32 -24.48
CA LEU A 10 -26.52 -26.92 -24.26
C LEU A 10 -25.75 -26.75 -22.94
N ARG A 11 -26.21 -27.35 -21.84
CA ARG A 11 -25.56 -27.25 -20.54
C ARG A 11 -24.12 -27.76 -20.56
N ARG A 12 -23.85 -28.90 -21.21
CA ARG A 12 -22.49 -29.46 -21.35
C ARG A 12 -21.59 -28.58 -22.22
N TYR A 13 -22.12 -28.03 -23.32
CA TYR A 13 -21.34 -27.20 -24.25
C TYR A 13 -20.98 -25.84 -23.64
N TRP A 14 -21.93 -25.19 -22.97
CA TRP A 14 -21.69 -23.93 -22.24
C TRP A 14 -20.74 -24.12 -21.05
N TRP A 15 -20.79 -25.27 -20.37
CA TRP A 15 -19.84 -25.60 -19.31
C TRP A 15 -18.42 -25.79 -19.84
N GLY A 16 -18.25 -26.44 -20.99
CA GLY A 16 -16.95 -26.55 -21.66
C GLY A 16 -16.35 -25.19 -22.05
N ILE A 17 -17.16 -24.29 -22.62
CA ILE A 17 -16.73 -22.91 -22.95
C ILE A 17 -16.35 -22.14 -21.67
N LEU A 18 -17.15 -22.25 -20.62
CA LEU A 18 -16.88 -21.59 -19.33
C LEU A 18 -15.52 -22.03 -18.76
N VAL A 19 -15.21 -23.33 -18.78
CA VAL A 19 -13.91 -23.85 -18.30
C VAL A 19 -12.75 -23.26 -19.10
N VAL A 20 -12.84 -23.20 -20.43
CA VAL A 20 -11.78 -22.62 -21.27
C VAL A 20 -11.60 -21.13 -20.99
N VAL A 21 -12.68 -20.37 -20.80
CA VAL A 21 -12.62 -18.94 -20.45
C VAL A 21 -11.94 -18.74 -19.09
N ILE A 22 -12.26 -19.56 -18.09
CA ILE A 22 -11.61 -19.51 -16.78
C ILE A 22 -10.11 -19.81 -16.89
N LEU A 23 -9.72 -20.81 -17.70
CA LEU A 23 -8.31 -21.14 -17.91
C LEU A 23 -7.55 -20.02 -18.63
N ILE A 24 -8.17 -19.36 -19.62
CA ILE A 24 -7.56 -18.22 -20.31
C ILE A 24 -7.40 -17.02 -19.37
N ILE A 25 -8.45 -16.65 -18.64
CA ILE A 25 -8.39 -15.52 -17.69
C ILE A 25 -7.37 -15.82 -16.58
N GLY A 26 -7.41 -17.02 -16.02
CA GLY A 26 -6.44 -17.47 -15.02
C GLY A 26 -5.01 -17.48 -15.56
N GLY A 27 -4.82 -17.90 -16.81
CA GLY A 27 -3.53 -17.88 -17.50
C GLY A 27 -3.00 -16.46 -17.73
N ILE A 28 -3.85 -15.53 -18.15
CA ILE A 28 -3.50 -14.10 -18.31
C ILE A 28 -3.11 -13.51 -16.95
N TRP A 29 -3.90 -13.79 -15.91
CA TRP A 29 -3.61 -13.33 -14.56
C TRP A 29 -2.29 -13.90 -14.01
N TRP A 30 -2.06 -15.21 -14.18
CA TRP A 30 -0.81 -15.87 -13.80
C TRP A 30 0.40 -15.31 -14.56
N TYR A 31 0.24 -15.08 -15.86
CA TYR A 31 1.28 -14.49 -16.69
C TYR A 31 1.62 -13.07 -16.23
N GLN A 32 0.63 -12.21 -15.99
CA GLN A 32 0.86 -10.85 -15.48
C GLN A 32 1.52 -10.84 -14.10
N ASP A 33 1.09 -11.74 -13.20
CA ASP A 33 1.70 -11.87 -11.87
C ASP A 33 3.16 -12.35 -11.94
N SER A 34 3.47 -13.25 -12.89
CA SER A 34 4.83 -13.78 -13.10
C SER A 34 5.87 -12.72 -13.50
N GLN A 35 5.42 -11.59 -14.06
CA GLN A 35 6.28 -10.51 -14.56
C GLN A 35 6.54 -9.40 -13.53
N LYS A 36 5.91 -9.47 -12.37
CA LYS A 36 6.12 -8.49 -11.30
C LYS A 36 7.53 -8.57 -10.76
N VAL A 37 8.08 -7.41 -10.41
CA VAL A 37 9.39 -7.27 -9.79
C VAL A 37 9.25 -6.90 -8.33
N GLU A 38 10.23 -7.34 -7.54
CA GLU A 38 10.28 -7.01 -6.13
C GLU A 38 11.03 -5.70 -5.92
N VAL A 39 10.34 -4.71 -5.35
CA VAL A 39 10.89 -3.41 -4.98
C VAL A 39 10.47 -3.10 -3.56
N SER A 40 11.44 -2.87 -2.67
CA SER A 40 11.21 -2.56 -1.25
C SER A 40 10.30 -3.57 -0.54
N GLY A 41 10.40 -4.86 -0.89
CA GLY A 41 9.58 -5.93 -0.31
C GLY A 41 8.17 -6.07 -0.91
N TYR A 42 7.85 -5.31 -1.97
CA TYR A 42 6.56 -5.37 -2.66
C TYR A 42 6.71 -5.90 -4.08
N LYS A 43 5.83 -6.81 -4.49
CA LYS A 43 5.71 -7.24 -5.89
C LYS A 43 4.88 -6.24 -6.68
N ILE A 44 5.52 -5.50 -7.57
CA ILE A 44 4.92 -4.40 -8.36
C ILE A 44 5.11 -4.62 -9.85
N SER A 45 4.38 -3.88 -10.69
CA SER A 45 4.57 -3.97 -12.14
C SER A 45 5.93 -3.42 -12.58
N GLN A 46 6.41 -3.88 -13.74
CA GLN A 46 7.62 -3.34 -14.37
C GLN A 46 7.50 -1.84 -14.64
N GLU A 47 6.31 -1.36 -15.03
CA GLU A 47 6.07 0.06 -15.25
C GLU A 47 6.23 0.86 -13.96
N ALA A 48 5.69 0.36 -12.84
CA ALA A 48 5.83 0.99 -11.54
C ALA A 48 7.30 1.01 -11.09
N ALA A 49 8.03 -0.09 -11.27
CA ALA A 49 9.46 -0.15 -10.97
C ALA A 49 10.28 0.83 -11.83
N GLN A 50 9.90 1.03 -13.09
CA GLN A 50 10.53 2.05 -13.95
C GLN A 50 10.23 3.47 -13.45
N ALA A 51 9.00 3.74 -13.00
CA ALA A 51 8.66 5.02 -12.38
C ALA A 51 9.47 5.29 -11.10
N VAL A 52 9.70 4.26 -10.27
CA VAL A 52 10.59 4.35 -9.11
C VAL A 52 12.01 4.75 -9.52
N LYS A 53 12.55 4.16 -10.61
CA LYS A 53 13.88 4.52 -11.12
C LYS A 53 13.95 5.97 -11.58
N TYR A 54 12.95 6.44 -12.34
CA TYR A 54 12.89 7.85 -12.74
C TYR A 54 12.85 8.78 -11.52
N TYR A 55 12.04 8.44 -10.52
CA TYR A 55 11.93 9.21 -9.29
C TYR A 55 13.27 9.25 -8.52
N ALA A 56 13.94 8.11 -8.38
CA ALA A 56 15.25 8.01 -7.72
C ALA A 56 16.36 8.79 -8.46
N ASN A 57 16.28 8.89 -9.78
CA ASN A 57 17.21 9.68 -10.60
C ASN A 57 16.90 11.19 -10.59
N GLY A 58 15.85 11.64 -9.89
CA GLY A 58 15.42 13.04 -9.90
C GLY A 58 14.66 13.44 -11.16
N GLU A 59 14.31 12.49 -12.04
CA GLU A 59 13.51 12.72 -13.25
C GLU A 59 12.01 12.81 -12.90
N ILE A 60 11.65 13.72 -11.99
CA ILE A 60 10.33 13.80 -11.36
C ILE A 60 9.19 13.88 -12.37
N GLY A 61 9.35 14.66 -13.45
CA GLY A 61 8.33 14.77 -14.50
C GLY A 61 8.07 13.47 -15.25
N LYS A 62 9.10 12.64 -15.49
CA LYS A 62 8.92 11.33 -16.12
C LYS A 62 8.28 10.34 -15.16
N ALA A 63 8.68 10.35 -13.90
CA ALA A 63 8.07 9.51 -12.87
C ALA A 63 6.58 9.82 -12.71
N GLU A 64 6.22 11.10 -12.67
CA GLU A 64 4.82 11.53 -12.55
C GLU A 64 3.98 11.10 -13.76
N ALA A 65 4.47 11.35 -14.98
CA ALA A 65 3.77 10.93 -16.20
C ALA A 65 3.56 9.41 -16.23
N GLN A 66 4.57 8.64 -15.82
CA GLN A 66 4.49 7.19 -15.75
C GLN A 66 3.45 6.74 -14.72
N TYR A 67 3.50 7.25 -13.48
CA TYR A 67 2.52 6.88 -12.47
C TYR A 67 1.10 7.31 -12.85
N LYS A 68 0.92 8.49 -13.45
CA LYS A 68 -0.39 8.94 -13.98
C LYS A 68 -0.94 7.97 -15.01
N SER A 69 -0.11 7.57 -15.98
CA SER A 69 -0.50 6.58 -16.99
C SER A 69 -0.87 5.23 -16.35
N ILE A 70 -0.14 4.78 -15.32
CA ILE A 70 -0.47 3.53 -14.62
C ILE A 70 -1.82 3.66 -13.91
N VAL A 71 -2.08 4.72 -13.15
CA VAL A 71 -3.35 4.84 -12.41
C VAL A 71 -4.56 5.09 -13.32
N GLU A 72 -4.37 5.63 -14.52
CA GLU A 72 -5.42 5.75 -15.54
C GLU A 72 -5.80 4.39 -16.13
N ASN A 73 -4.81 3.55 -16.45
CA ASN A 73 -5.03 2.23 -17.05
C ASN A 73 -5.34 1.14 -16.02
N HIS A 74 -4.79 1.29 -14.82
CA HIS A 74 -4.84 0.36 -13.70
C HIS A 74 -5.18 1.12 -12.41
N PRO A 75 -6.42 1.61 -12.25
CA PRO A 75 -6.81 2.45 -11.12
C PRO A 75 -6.72 1.77 -9.76
N ARG A 76 -6.52 0.44 -9.72
CA ARG A 76 -6.30 -0.36 -8.51
C ARG A 76 -4.81 -0.60 -8.20
N ASP A 77 -3.89 0.10 -8.87
CA ASP A 77 -2.46 0.03 -8.55
C ASP A 77 -2.14 0.95 -7.37
N TRP A 78 -2.27 0.40 -6.16
CA TRP A 78 -2.03 1.14 -4.90
C TRP A 78 -0.60 1.68 -4.80
N PHE A 79 0.38 1.01 -5.41
CA PHE A 79 1.79 1.42 -5.33
C PHE A 79 2.02 2.71 -6.13
N SER A 80 1.43 2.80 -7.32
CA SER A 80 1.51 3.98 -8.19
C SER A 80 0.74 5.17 -7.62
N TRP A 81 -0.40 4.94 -6.97
CA TRP A 81 -1.09 5.99 -6.20
C TRP A 81 -0.18 6.56 -5.10
N ASN A 82 0.52 5.71 -4.35
CA ASN A 82 1.48 6.18 -3.36
C ASN A 82 2.69 6.89 -3.99
N GLY A 83 3.16 6.42 -5.15
CA GLY A 83 4.20 7.09 -5.95
C GLY A 83 3.80 8.52 -6.34
N LEU A 84 2.55 8.72 -6.80
CA LEU A 84 2.00 10.06 -7.04
C LEU A 84 1.93 10.89 -5.76
N GLY A 85 1.52 10.29 -4.64
CA GLY A 85 1.51 10.96 -3.35
C GLY A 85 2.90 11.49 -2.95
N ASN A 86 3.95 10.71 -3.16
CA ASN A 86 5.34 11.14 -2.92
C ASN A 86 5.69 12.34 -3.80
N ILE A 87 5.38 12.26 -5.10
CA ILE A 87 5.67 13.34 -6.05
C ILE A 87 4.93 14.63 -5.68
N TYR A 88 3.63 14.55 -5.38
CA TYR A 88 2.85 15.72 -4.98
C TYR A 88 3.34 16.32 -3.66
N ARG A 89 3.72 15.47 -2.69
CA ARG A 89 4.33 15.93 -1.43
C ARG A 89 5.62 16.71 -1.71
N ASP A 90 6.49 16.20 -2.58
CA ASP A 90 7.77 16.85 -2.89
C ASP A 90 7.60 18.17 -3.67
N LYS A 91 6.48 18.32 -4.37
CA LYS A 91 6.04 19.57 -5.00
C LYS A 91 5.30 20.52 -4.06
N SER A 92 5.12 20.15 -2.79
CA SER A 92 4.31 20.86 -1.80
C SER A 92 2.82 20.96 -2.16
N GLU A 93 2.32 20.08 -3.04
CA GLU A 93 0.90 19.96 -3.40
C GLU A 93 0.22 19.01 -2.40
N TYR A 94 0.07 19.45 -1.15
CA TYR A 94 -0.26 18.58 -0.03
C TYR A 94 -1.66 17.95 -0.11
N GLU A 95 -2.65 18.67 -0.62
CA GLU A 95 -4.01 18.16 -0.85
C GLU A 95 -4.00 16.99 -1.85
N SER A 96 -3.29 17.16 -2.96
CA SER A 96 -3.16 16.13 -4.00
C SER A 96 -2.39 14.92 -3.49
N ALA A 97 -1.37 15.15 -2.64
CA ALA A 97 -0.63 14.09 -1.98
C ALA A 97 -1.52 13.26 -1.04
N GLU A 98 -2.32 13.94 -0.21
CA GLU A 98 -3.28 13.31 0.71
C GLU A 98 -4.26 12.42 -0.06
N ILE A 99 -4.89 12.95 -1.11
CA ILE A 99 -5.84 12.19 -1.95
C ILE A 99 -5.16 10.93 -2.52
N ALA A 100 -3.96 11.06 -3.06
CA ALA A 100 -3.24 9.96 -3.69
C ALA A 100 -2.87 8.86 -2.66
N TYR A 101 -2.37 9.23 -1.48
CA TYR A 101 -2.08 8.25 -0.43
C TYR A 101 -3.34 7.58 0.13
N LEU A 102 -4.43 8.34 0.34
CA LEU A 102 -5.70 7.77 0.78
C LEU A 102 -6.26 6.79 -0.25
N LYS A 103 -6.11 7.05 -1.55
CA LYS A 103 -6.44 6.07 -2.60
C LYS A 103 -5.60 4.80 -2.51
N ALA A 104 -4.30 4.92 -2.23
CA ALA A 104 -3.45 3.75 -2.01
C ALA A 104 -3.97 2.89 -0.84
N LEU A 105 -4.37 3.51 0.28
CA LEU A 105 -4.93 2.81 1.44
C LEU A 105 -6.34 2.23 1.22
N ASP A 106 -7.19 2.91 0.45
CA ASP A 106 -8.52 2.40 0.06
C ASP A 106 -8.39 1.10 -0.75
N ILE A 107 -7.40 1.03 -1.64
CA ILE A 107 -7.13 -0.15 -2.46
C ILE A 107 -6.41 -1.25 -1.65
N ASN A 108 -5.41 -0.87 -0.86
CA ASN A 108 -4.62 -1.78 -0.02
C ASN A 108 -4.45 -1.23 1.41
N PRO A 109 -5.38 -1.56 2.32
CA PRO A 109 -5.31 -1.13 3.72
C PRO A 109 -4.13 -1.72 4.51
N LYS A 110 -3.38 -2.66 3.93
CA LYS A 110 -2.21 -3.29 4.56
C LYS A 110 -0.89 -2.70 4.07
N PHE A 111 -0.92 -1.58 3.36
CA PHE A 111 0.28 -0.96 2.86
C PHE A 111 0.93 -0.02 3.89
N GLU A 112 1.85 -0.57 4.67
CA GLU A 112 2.54 0.11 5.79
C GLU A 112 3.16 1.46 5.40
N GLN A 113 3.81 1.52 4.24
CA GLN A 113 4.50 2.72 3.79
C GLN A 113 3.54 3.90 3.55
N ALA A 114 2.28 3.65 3.15
CA ALA A 114 1.32 4.73 2.96
C ALA A 114 0.91 5.40 4.29
N TYR A 115 0.81 4.64 5.39
CA TYR A 115 0.55 5.22 6.72
C TYR A 115 1.68 6.15 7.16
N ARG A 116 2.93 5.72 7.02
CA ARG A 116 4.11 6.55 7.27
C ARG A 116 4.13 7.80 6.39
N ASN A 117 3.84 7.64 5.10
CA ASN A 117 3.83 8.74 4.15
C ASN A 117 2.76 9.79 4.47
N ILE A 118 1.55 9.37 4.86
CA ILE A 118 0.48 10.30 5.27
C ILE A 118 0.85 11.00 6.58
N TYR A 119 1.35 10.26 7.57
CA TYR A 119 1.79 10.90 8.83
C TYR A 119 2.89 11.95 8.58
N SER A 120 3.89 11.60 7.76
CA SER A 120 4.94 12.55 7.35
C SER A 120 4.36 13.75 6.59
N LEU A 121 3.37 13.54 5.72
CA LEU A 121 2.67 14.61 5.00
C LEU A 121 1.96 15.55 5.97
N TYR A 122 1.19 15.01 6.92
CA TYR A 122 0.49 15.82 7.92
C TYR A 122 1.44 16.56 8.84
N TYR A 123 2.57 15.95 9.19
CA TYR A 123 3.61 16.60 9.97
C TYR A 123 4.24 17.82 9.26
N ILE A 124 4.51 17.71 7.95
CA ILE A 124 5.06 18.86 7.20
C ILE A 124 3.98 19.92 6.95
N TRP A 125 2.76 19.49 6.62
CA TRP A 125 1.64 20.38 6.32
C TRP A 125 1.16 21.13 7.58
N SER A 126 1.32 20.52 8.77
CA SER A 126 0.94 21.15 10.03
C SER A 126 1.77 22.37 10.41
N LYS A 127 2.89 22.64 9.72
CA LYS A 127 3.66 23.87 9.93
C LYS A 127 2.87 25.11 9.57
N ASP A 128 2.10 25.03 8.49
CA ASP A 128 1.25 26.12 8.01
C ASP A 128 -0.24 25.89 8.35
N ASN A 129 -0.62 24.65 8.71
CA ASN A 129 -2.00 24.26 9.03
C ASN A 129 -2.04 23.39 10.31
N PRO A 130 -1.91 23.98 11.51
CA PRO A 130 -1.70 23.24 12.76
C PRO A 130 -2.69 22.10 13.02
N ASP A 131 -3.94 22.23 12.57
CA ASP A 131 -4.98 21.21 12.75
C ASP A 131 -4.69 19.90 12.00
N LYS A 132 -3.85 19.94 10.96
CA LYS A 132 -3.53 18.76 10.14
C LYS A 132 -2.86 17.65 10.92
N ILE A 133 -2.09 17.98 11.97
CA ILE A 133 -1.43 16.94 12.76
C ILE A 133 -2.44 16.02 13.45
N TYR A 134 -3.57 16.55 13.93
CA TYR A 134 -4.59 15.77 14.62
C TYR A 134 -5.35 14.81 13.70
N GLN A 135 -5.36 15.08 12.38
CA GLN A 135 -5.93 14.15 11.40
C GLN A 135 -5.10 12.88 11.24
N ALA A 136 -3.83 12.88 11.66
CA ALA A 136 -2.99 11.69 11.62
C ALA A 136 -3.50 10.56 12.52
N GLU A 137 -4.18 10.90 13.62
CA GLU A 137 -4.63 9.92 14.59
C GLU A 137 -5.56 8.88 13.97
N ASP A 138 -6.59 9.34 13.25
CA ASP A 138 -7.56 8.44 12.63
C ASP A 138 -6.88 7.49 11.63
N ILE A 139 -6.00 8.04 10.78
CA ILE A 139 -5.26 7.26 9.79
C ILE A 139 -4.34 6.23 10.46
N LEU A 140 -3.61 6.61 11.51
CA LEU A 140 -2.71 5.72 12.22
C LEU A 140 -3.47 4.65 13.03
N LEU A 141 -4.58 5.00 13.67
CA LEU A 141 -5.46 4.05 14.34
C LEU A 141 -6.08 3.05 13.35
N GLN A 142 -6.48 3.51 12.16
CA GLN A 142 -6.88 2.62 11.07
C GLN A 142 -5.73 1.67 10.70
N GLY A 143 -4.50 2.17 10.58
CA GLY A 143 -3.32 1.34 10.35
C GLY A 143 -3.14 0.28 11.42
N VAL A 144 -3.21 0.65 12.70
CA VAL A 144 -3.11 -0.29 13.82
C VAL A 144 -4.23 -1.34 13.78
N LYS A 145 -5.43 -0.98 13.29
CA LYS A 145 -6.55 -1.92 13.12
C LYS A 145 -6.28 -2.95 12.01
N TYR A 146 -5.80 -2.52 10.84
CA TYR A 146 -5.53 -3.41 9.71
C TYR A 146 -4.22 -4.21 9.86
N LEU A 147 -3.25 -3.65 10.59
CA LEU A 147 -1.90 -4.15 10.77
C LEU A 147 -1.52 -4.13 12.26
N PRO A 148 -2.20 -4.91 13.13
CA PRO A 148 -2.02 -4.83 14.59
C PRO A 148 -0.63 -5.24 15.08
N ASN A 149 0.13 -5.94 14.26
CA ASN A 149 1.48 -6.45 14.55
C ASN A 149 2.56 -5.77 13.69
N SER A 150 2.24 -4.65 13.04
CA SER A 150 3.24 -3.87 12.31
C SER A 150 4.02 -3.00 13.29
N GLU A 151 5.31 -3.29 13.46
CA GLU A 151 6.20 -2.41 14.24
C GLU A 151 6.23 -1.01 13.65
N ILE A 152 6.26 -0.89 12.31
CA ILE A 152 6.29 0.40 11.61
C ILE A 152 5.07 1.25 11.99
N VAL A 153 3.86 0.71 11.87
CA VAL A 153 2.64 1.48 12.17
C VAL A 153 2.54 1.82 13.67
N LEU A 154 3.00 0.92 14.55
CA LEU A 154 3.06 1.19 15.99
C LEU A 154 4.11 2.27 16.33
N GLU A 155 5.22 2.32 15.63
CA GLU A 155 6.22 3.39 15.78
C GLU A 155 5.67 4.74 15.29
N GLU A 156 4.95 4.78 14.16
CA GLU A 156 4.38 6.04 13.67
C GLU A 156 3.30 6.60 14.61
N ILE A 157 2.44 5.75 15.19
CA ILE A 157 1.45 6.22 16.17
C ILE A 157 2.09 6.67 17.48
N LEU A 158 3.20 6.05 17.89
CA LEU A 158 4.01 6.54 19.02
C LEU A 158 4.63 7.90 18.74
N ASN A 159 5.21 8.08 17.55
CA ASN A 159 5.75 9.36 17.10
C ASN A 159 4.68 10.46 17.13
N TYR A 160 3.46 10.13 16.69
CA TYR A 160 2.31 11.05 16.75
C TYR A 160 1.97 11.43 18.20
N TYR A 161 1.74 10.46 19.09
CA TYR A 161 1.38 10.77 20.48
C TYR A 161 2.48 11.48 21.25
N GLN A 162 3.75 11.17 20.96
CA GLN A 162 4.88 11.94 21.48
C GLN A 162 4.83 13.39 20.98
N LYS A 163 4.52 13.61 19.70
CA LYS A 163 4.47 14.95 19.11
C LYS A 163 3.38 15.83 19.72
N ILE A 164 2.22 15.28 20.06
CA ILE A 164 1.12 16.01 20.69
C ILE A 164 1.15 15.96 22.23
N ASP A 165 2.24 15.46 22.82
CA ASP A 165 2.44 15.29 24.27
C ASP A 165 1.32 14.51 24.98
N ASN A 166 0.75 13.50 24.31
CA ASN A 166 -0.26 12.62 24.88
C ASN A 166 0.40 11.40 25.54
N GLN A 167 0.86 11.60 26.78
CA GLN A 167 1.59 10.59 27.56
C GLN A 167 0.78 9.32 27.86
N GLU A 168 -0.55 9.44 27.98
CA GLU A 168 -1.42 8.31 28.27
C GLU A 168 -1.45 7.34 27.08
N GLN A 169 -1.78 7.85 25.90
CA GLN A 169 -1.84 7.04 24.69
C GLN A 169 -0.46 6.51 24.30
N PHE A 170 0.59 7.34 24.45
CA PHE A 170 1.96 6.90 24.22
C PHE A 170 2.29 5.63 25.02
N LYS A 171 2.01 5.61 26.33
CA LYS A 171 2.27 4.43 27.18
C LYS A 171 1.46 3.20 26.75
N ILE A 172 0.21 3.39 26.31
CA ILE A 172 -0.64 2.29 25.83
C ILE A 172 -0.02 1.63 24.60
N PHE A 173 0.35 2.42 23.59
CA PHE A 173 0.94 1.89 22.35
C PHE A 173 2.36 1.39 22.55
N GLN A 174 3.13 1.96 23.48
CA GLN A 174 4.47 1.49 23.81
C GLN A 174 4.40 0.09 24.41
N GLY A 175 3.49 -0.14 25.36
CA GLY A 175 3.24 -1.47 25.91
C GLY A 175 2.78 -2.49 24.86
N LYS A 176 2.09 -2.05 23.80
CA LYS A 176 1.73 -2.92 22.67
C LYS A 176 2.95 -3.29 21.83
N LEU A 177 3.80 -2.32 21.50
CA LEU A 177 5.04 -2.53 20.74
C LEU A 177 6.04 -3.43 21.50
N ASP A 178 6.20 -3.21 22.80
CA ASP A 178 7.10 -4.03 23.63
C ASP A 178 6.63 -5.49 23.68
N LYS A 179 5.32 -5.73 23.84
CA LYS A 179 4.73 -7.07 23.76
C LYS A 179 5.01 -7.72 22.41
N LEU A 180 4.85 -7.00 21.32
CA LEU A 180 5.12 -7.50 19.96
C LEU A 180 6.59 -7.93 19.81
N ARG A 181 7.53 -7.10 20.27
CA ARG A 181 8.97 -7.39 20.20
C ARG A 181 9.37 -8.59 21.06
N ASN A 182 8.79 -8.72 22.25
CA ASN A 182 9.06 -9.84 23.15
C ASN A 182 8.54 -11.19 22.64
N LEU A 183 7.57 -11.20 21.71
CA LEU A 183 7.09 -12.42 21.06
C LEU A 183 8.03 -12.91 19.94
N ARG A 184 9.00 -12.10 19.52
CA ARG A 184 9.96 -12.49 18.48
C ARG A 184 11.05 -13.35 19.11
N PRO A 185 11.28 -14.60 18.64
CA PRO A 185 12.37 -15.43 19.16
C PRO A 185 13.71 -14.71 18.91
N ALA A 186 14.61 -14.78 19.90
CA ALA A 186 15.90 -14.06 19.96
C ALA A 186 16.82 -14.28 18.73
N ASN A 187 16.55 -15.30 17.92
CA ASN A 187 17.43 -15.81 16.86
C ASN A 187 17.48 -14.93 15.59
N ASN A 188 16.73 -13.83 15.53
CA ASN A 188 16.69 -12.93 14.37
C ASN A 188 17.46 -11.61 14.59
N GLN A 189 18.14 -11.44 15.73
CA GLN A 189 19.05 -10.31 15.95
C GLN A 189 20.49 -10.59 15.47
N ASP A 190 20.81 -11.84 15.09
CA ASP A 190 22.19 -12.28 14.78
C ASP A 190 22.61 -12.22 13.30
N THR A 191 21.84 -11.61 12.37
CA THR A 191 22.25 -11.53 10.95
C THR A 191 22.55 -10.11 10.44
N LEU A 192 22.84 -9.16 11.33
CA LEU A 192 23.35 -7.83 10.94
C LEU A 192 24.67 -7.46 11.62
N GLU A 193 25.43 -8.46 12.10
CA GLU A 193 26.86 -8.27 12.40
C GLU A 193 27.73 -8.82 11.27
N PHE A 194 28.35 -7.88 10.54
CA PHE A 194 29.62 -7.95 9.82
C PHE A 194 29.88 -9.12 8.84
N ASN A 195 29.90 -8.77 7.54
CA ASN A 195 31.07 -8.90 6.66
C ASN A 195 30.96 -7.93 5.49
#